data_AF-A0A958FF11-F1
#
_entry.id   AF-A0A958FF11-F1
#
_cell.length_a   1.000
_cell.length_b   1.000
_cell.length_c   1.000
_cell.angle_alpha   90.00
_cell.angle_beta   90.00
_cell.angle_gamma   90.00
#
_symmetry.space_group_name_H-M   'P 1'
#
loop_
_entity.id
_entity.type
_entity.pdbx_description
1 polymer ?
#
loop_
_entity_poly.entity_id
_entity_poly.type
_entity_poly.pdbx_seq_one_letter_code
_entity_poly.pdbx_strand_id
1 'polypeptide(L)'
;SETRFQNVLEYRFSKDGRWLVYSASSKDSSADGMFAVETASGTATPLLTGGGDYQQAAFDDAGRQVAFLSNRDADAAEQPAYRLYYRALEKGETRMLAQESSPGIPAGWWISEHQALYFSRDGKRLFFGTAPRPGAPDTSAAEIPEDEKVV
;
A
#
# COMPACT_ATOMS: atom_id res chain seq x y z
N SER A 1 -2.62 -30.94 7.10
CA SER A 1 -3.12 -30.64 5.74
C SER A 1 -2.13 -29.70 5.06
N GLU A 2 -2.10 -29.68 3.74
CA GLU A 2 -1.29 -28.74 2.95
C GLU A 2 -2.23 -27.80 2.18
N THR A 3 -1.94 -26.50 2.19
CA THR A 3 -2.66 -25.48 1.40
C THR A 3 -1.69 -24.83 0.43
N ARG A 4 -2.08 -24.67 -0.83
CA ARG A 4 -1.26 -24.05 -1.89
C ARG A 4 -1.97 -22.83 -2.45
N PHE A 5 -1.24 -21.72 -2.55
CA PHE A 5 -1.69 -20.50 -3.23
C PHE A 5 -0.92 -20.37 -4.55
N GLN A 6 -1.64 -20.18 -5.64
CA GLN A 6 -1.05 -20.08 -6.98
C GLN A 6 -0.71 -18.63 -7.31
N ASN A 7 0.21 -18.45 -8.25
CA ASN A 7 0.49 -17.14 -8.86
C ASN A 7 0.98 -16.05 -7.88
N VAL A 8 1.59 -16.46 -6.77
CA VAL A 8 2.08 -15.55 -5.73
C VAL A 8 3.30 -14.77 -6.23
N LEU A 9 3.26 -13.45 -6.11
CA LEU A 9 4.40 -12.57 -6.43
C LEU A 9 5.17 -12.17 -5.17
N GLU A 10 4.46 -11.64 -4.18
CA GLU A 10 5.02 -11.28 -2.87
C GLU A 10 4.22 -11.95 -1.76
N TYR A 11 4.88 -12.23 -0.63
CA TYR A 11 4.20 -12.68 0.57
C TYR A 11 4.91 -12.18 1.84
N ARG A 12 4.15 -12.09 2.93
CA ARG A 12 4.66 -11.71 4.25
C ARG A 12 3.83 -12.36 5.35
N PHE A 13 4.50 -12.80 6.41
CA PHE A 13 3.84 -13.22 7.65
C PHE A 13 3.76 -12.07 8.65
N SER A 14 2.69 -12.01 9.43
CA SER A 14 2.68 -11.25 10.67
C SER A 14 3.75 -11.79 11.62
N LYS A 15 4.23 -10.95 12.53
CA LYS A 15 5.34 -11.30 13.43
C LYS A 15 5.04 -12.52 14.31
N ASP A 16 3.78 -12.71 14.67
CA ASP A 16 3.27 -13.86 15.44
C ASP A 16 2.92 -15.08 14.57
N GLY A 17 3.02 -14.97 13.24
CA GLY A 17 2.68 -16.02 12.28
C GLY A 17 1.18 -16.30 12.14
N ARG A 18 0.30 -15.53 12.78
CA ARG A 18 -1.16 -15.72 12.70
C ARG A 18 -1.71 -15.40 11.31
N TRP A 19 -1.10 -14.43 10.64
CA TRP A 19 -1.53 -13.96 9.33
C TRP A 19 -0.43 -14.15 8.29
N LEU A 20 -0.83 -14.59 7.12
CA LEU A 20 -0.07 -14.49 5.88
C LEU A 20 -0.80 -13.49 4.98
N VAL A 21 -0.09 -12.56 4.37
CA VAL A 21 -0.60 -11.77 3.25
C VAL A 21 0.22 -12.08 2.02
N TYR A 22 -0.42 -12.09 0.86
CA TYR A 22 0.26 -12.30 -0.40
C TYR A 22 -0.41 -11.53 -1.54
N SER A 23 0.38 -11.10 -2.52
CA SER A 23 -0.12 -10.66 -3.81
C SER A 23 -0.13 -11.81 -4.80
N ALA A 24 -1.12 -11.85 -5.66
CA ALA A 24 -1.17 -12.78 -6.78
C ALA A 24 -1.39 -12.03 -8.09
N SER A 25 -0.84 -12.57 -9.19
CA SER A 25 -1.10 -12.08 -10.54
C SER A 25 -1.25 -13.20 -11.57
N SER A 26 -2.35 -13.21 -12.34
CA SER A 26 -2.60 -14.15 -13.43
C SER A 26 -2.42 -13.51 -14.81
N LYS A 27 -2.21 -14.37 -15.81
CA LYS A 27 -2.02 -13.94 -17.21
C LYS A 27 -3.20 -13.12 -17.77
N ASP A 28 -4.40 -13.37 -17.29
CA ASP A 28 -5.64 -12.70 -17.70
C ASP A 28 -6.17 -11.71 -16.65
N SER A 29 -5.37 -11.43 -15.62
CA SER A 29 -5.69 -10.59 -14.48
C SER A 29 -6.92 -10.97 -13.64
N SER A 30 -7.58 -12.10 -13.94
CA SER A 30 -8.79 -12.55 -13.25
C SER A 30 -8.55 -12.97 -11.79
N ALA A 31 -7.31 -13.31 -11.44
CA ALA A 31 -6.89 -13.70 -10.10
C ALA A 31 -5.95 -12.67 -9.44
N ASP A 32 -5.84 -11.47 -10.02
CA ASP A 32 -5.00 -10.41 -9.49
C ASP A 32 -5.58 -9.86 -8.17
N GLY A 33 -4.71 -9.67 -7.19
CA GLY A 33 -5.13 -9.12 -5.92
C GLY A 33 -4.12 -9.21 -4.79
N MET A 34 -4.48 -8.57 -3.69
CA MET A 34 -3.87 -8.73 -2.38
C MET A 34 -4.83 -9.55 -1.49
N PHE A 35 -4.31 -10.56 -0.81
CA PHE A 35 -5.09 -11.52 -0.02
C PHE A 35 -4.51 -11.65 1.39
N ALA A 36 -5.36 -11.92 2.37
CA ALA A 36 -4.98 -12.26 3.74
C ALA A 36 -5.46 -13.67 4.10
N VAL A 37 -4.62 -14.45 4.78
CA VAL A 37 -4.88 -15.81 5.20
C VAL A 37 -4.67 -15.89 6.71
N GLU A 38 -5.69 -16.30 7.46
CA GLU A 38 -5.49 -16.72 8.85
C GLU A 38 -4.88 -18.12 8.84
N THR A 39 -3.66 -18.26 9.35
CA THR A 39 -2.85 -19.49 9.18
C THR A 39 -3.47 -20.70 9.87
N ALA A 40 -4.27 -20.48 10.92
CA ALA A 40 -4.98 -21.54 11.62
C ALA A 40 -6.09 -22.19 10.77
N SER A 41 -6.78 -21.41 9.92
CA SER A 41 -7.85 -21.91 9.06
C SER A 41 -7.36 -22.22 7.64
N GLY A 42 -6.29 -21.56 7.19
CA GLY A 42 -5.80 -21.62 5.82
C GLY A 42 -6.71 -20.95 4.79
N THR A 43 -7.76 -20.24 5.23
CA THR A 43 -8.72 -19.58 4.34
C THR A 43 -8.17 -18.24 3.87
N ALA A 44 -8.03 -18.08 2.55
CA ALA A 44 -7.69 -16.81 1.94
C ALA A 44 -8.94 -15.91 1.81
N THR A 45 -8.81 -14.67 2.26
CA THR A 45 -9.80 -13.61 2.12
C THR A 45 -9.20 -12.51 1.24
N PRO A 46 -9.91 -12.09 0.17
CA PRO A 46 -9.45 -10.95 -0.63
C PRO A 46 -9.40 -9.67 0.22
N LEU A 47 -8.30 -8.94 0.12
CA LEU A 47 -8.17 -7.57 0.62
C LEU A 47 -8.57 -6.59 -0.47
N LEU A 48 -8.06 -6.79 -1.69
CA LEU A 48 -8.42 -6.02 -2.88
C LEU A 48 -8.15 -6.89 -4.10
N THR A 49 -9.04 -6.88 -5.09
CA THR A 49 -8.92 -7.67 -6.32
C THR A 49 -9.25 -6.83 -7.56
N GLY A 50 -8.78 -7.30 -8.71
CA GLY A 50 -8.90 -6.64 -10.02
C GLY A 50 -7.53 -6.47 -10.69
N GLY A 51 -7.51 -6.18 -11.99
CA GLY A 51 -6.26 -5.96 -12.72
C GLY A 51 -5.42 -4.83 -12.12
N GLY A 52 -4.12 -5.06 -12.02
CA GLY A 52 -3.16 -4.11 -11.47
C GLY A 52 -2.09 -4.76 -10.61
N ASP A 53 -1.15 -3.95 -10.17
CA ASP A 53 -0.05 -4.34 -9.31
C ASP A 53 -0.46 -4.19 -7.84
N TYR A 54 0.07 -5.10 -7.01
CA TYR A 54 -0.16 -5.17 -5.58
C TYR A 54 1.17 -5.47 -4.88
N GLN A 55 1.64 -4.56 -4.05
CA GLN A 55 2.98 -4.67 -3.47
C GLN A 55 3.10 -4.05 -2.07
N GLN A 56 4.24 -4.32 -1.43
CA GLN A 56 4.68 -3.68 -0.18
C GLN A 56 3.71 -3.87 0.99
N ALA A 57 3.13 -5.06 1.12
CA ALA A 57 2.31 -5.36 2.28
C ALA A 57 3.12 -5.25 3.59
N ALA A 58 2.57 -4.55 4.57
CA ALA A 58 3.18 -4.34 5.89
C ALA A 58 2.15 -4.56 6.98
N PHE A 59 2.53 -5.31 8.03
CA PHE A 59 1.73 -5.46 9.25
C PHE A 59 2.20 -4.47 10.32
N ASP A 60 1.31 -4.15 11.27
CA ASP A 60 1.78 -3.63 12.55
C ASP A 60 2.45 -4.72 13.39
N ASP A 61 3.23 -4.30 14.40
CA ASP A 61 3.95 -5.22 15.29
C ASP A 61 3.02 -6.22 16.01
N ALA A 62 1.75 -5.83 16.21
CA ALA A 62 0.73 -6.65 16.87
C ALA A 62 -0.02 -7.60 15.91
N GLY A 63 0.23 -7.54 14.60
CA GLY A 63 -0.44 -8.40 13.61
C GLY A 63 -1.95 -8.18 13.49
N ARG A 64 -2.45 -6.97 13.82
CA ARG A 64 -3.89 -6.63 13.83
C ARG A 64 -4.34 -5.90 12.57
N GLN A 65 -3.42 -5.26 11.87
CA GLN A 65 -3.72 -4.46 10.69
C GLN A 65 -2.64 -4.63 9.63
N VAL A 66 -3.05 -4.42 8.37
CA VAL A 66 -2.18 -4.47 7.20
C VAL A 66 -2.40 -3.23 6.35
N ALA A 67 -1.32 -2.72 5.77
CA ALA A 67 -1.34 -1.75 4.69
C ALA A 67 -0.58 -2.28 3.47
N PHE A 68 -0.95 -1.84 2.28
CA PHE A 68 -0.31 -2.23 1.01
C PHE A 68 -0.56 -1.16 -0.05
N LEU A 69 0.23 -1.20 -1.12
CA LEU A 69 0.05 -0.34 -2.29
C LEU A 69 -0.63 -1.11 -3.42
N SER A 70 -1.48 -0.43 -4.17
CA SER A 70 -1.96 -0.94 -5.46
C SER A 70 -2.26 0.19 -6.44
N ASN A 71 -1.99 -0.05 -7.73
CA ASN A 71 -2.35 0.84 -8.83
C ASN A 71 -3.63 0.39 -9.56
N ARG A 72 -4.38 -0.59 -9.01
CA ARG A 72 -5.59 -1.18 -9.62
C ARG A 72 -6.56 -0.15 -10.19
N ASP A 73 -6.79 0.92 -9.45
CA ASP A 73 -7.75 1.95 -9.85
C ASP A 73 -7.21 2.94 -10.90
N ALA A 74 -5.96 2.75 -11.36
CA ALA A 74 -5.26 3.55 -12.36
C ALA A 74 -4.45 2.67 -13.34
N ASP A 75 -4.75 1.38 -13.44
CA ASP A 75 -3.94 0.39 -14.19
C ASP A 75 -3.80 0.72 -15.69
N ALA A 76 -4.83 1.32 -16.27
CA ALA A 76 -4.91 1.68 -17.68
C ALA A 76 -4.24 3.04 -18.01
N ALA A 77 -3.74 3.76 -17.01
CA ALA A 77 -3.04 5.03 -17.23
C ALA A 77 -1.65 4.79 -17.83
N GLU A 78 -1.15 5.75 -18.62
CA GLU A 78 0.23 5.70 -19.15
C GLU A 78 1.28 5.64 -18.02
N GLN A 79 0.97 6.29 -16.89
CA GLN A 79 1.73 6.20 -15.65
C GLN A 79 0.76 5.85 -14.52
N PRO A 80 0.58 4.55 -14.21
CA PRO A 80 -0.33 4.10 -13.16
C PRO A 80 0.08 4.63 -11.79
N ALA A 81 -0.84 5.34 -11.12
CA ALA A 81 -0.59 5.88 -9.80
C ALA A 81 -0.91 4.83 -8.72
N TYR A 82 0.01 4.66 -7.77
CA TYR A 82 -0.25 3.85 -6.59
C TYR A 82 -1.15 4.57 -5.58
N ARG A 83 -2.04 3.79 -4.98
CA ARG A 83 -2.87 4.18 -3.85
C ARG A 83 -2.51 3.35 -2.64
N LEU A 84 -2.60 3.95 -1.45
CA LEU A 84 -2.35 3.29 -0.19
C LEU A 84 -3.66 2.72 0.35
N TYR A 85 -3.69 1.41 0.58
CA TYR A 85 -4.82 0.70 1.17
C TYR A 85 -4.49 0.20 2.56
N TYR A 86 -5.54 0.00 3.36
CA TYR A 86 -5.45 -0.47 4.73
C TYR A 86 -6.63 -1.37 5.08
N ARG A 87 -6.40 -2.36 5.93
CA ARG A 87 -7.45 -3.16 6.57
C ARG A 87 -7.08 -3.55 8.00
N ALA A 88 -8.06 -3.48 8.92
CA ALA A 88 -7.99 -4.19 10.20
C ALA A 88 -8.42 -5.65 10.00
N LEU A 89 -7.59 -6.62 10.35
CA LEU A 89 -7.71 -8.00 9.87
C LEU A 89 -8.91 -8.76 10.46
N GLU A 90 -9.30 -8.50 11.71
CA GLU A 90 -10.37 -9.28 12.36
C GLU A 90 -11.79 -8.85 11.97
N LYS A 91 -12.03 -7.55 11.75
CA LYS A 91 -13.40 -6.99 11.57
C LYS A 91 -13.47 -5.80 10.61
N GLY A 92 -12.40 -5.52 9.87
CA GLY A 92 -12.34 -4.38 8.97
C GLY A 92 -12.70 -4.75 7.53
N GLU A 93 -13.20 -3.76 6.80
CA GLU A 93 -13.16 -3.74 5.34
C GLU A 93 -11.86 -3.06 4.87
N THR A 94 -11.42 -3.40 3.67
CA THR A 94 -10.30 -2.69 3.05
C THR A 94 -10.76 -1.30 2.63
N ARG A 95 -9.99 -0.29 3.00
CA ARG A 95 -10.23 1.11 2.60
C ARG A 95 -8.97 1.73 2.02
N MET A 96 -9.16 2.60 1.04
CA MET A 96 -8.12 3.51 0.57
C MET A 96 -7.87 4.57 1.65
N LEU A 97 -6.60 4.74 2.04
CA LEU A 97 -6.14 5.73 3.00
C LEU A 97 -5.63 7.00 2.33
N ALA A 98 -4.93 6.85 1.22
CA ALA A 98 -4.34 7.95 0.50
C ALA A 98 -4.20 7.61 -0.99
N GLN A 99 -4.23 8.65 -1.79
CA GLN A 99 -3.97 8.71 -3.23
C GLN A 99 -3.36 10.07 -3.55
N GLU A 100 -2.91 10.29 -4.78
CA GLU A 100 -2.54 11.63 -5.26
C GLU A 100 -3.58 12.69 -4.88
N SER A 101 -3.13 13.89 -4.54
CA SER A 101 -3.98 15.01 -4.05
C SER A 101 -4.65 14.80 -2.69
N SER A 102 -4.36 13.72 -1.96
CA SER A 102 -4.80 13.60 -0.57
C SER A 102 -4.14 14.68 0.31
N PRO A 103 -4.79 15.15 1.38
CA PRO A 103 -4.18 16.09 2.32
C PRO A 103 -2.82 15.60 2.82
N GLY A 104 -1.81 16.47 2.76
CA GLY A 104 -0.43 16.14 3.13
C GLY A 104 0.43 15.59 1.99
N ILE A 105 -0.13 15.36 0.80
CA ILE A 105 0.65 15.05 -0.42
C ILE A 105 0.80 16.34 -1.24
N PRO A 106 2.03 16.79 -1.54
CA PRO A 106 2.23 18.01 -2.32
C PRO A 106 1.60 17.95 -3.72
N ALA A 107 1.26 19.11 -4.27
CA ALA A 107 0.75 19.19 -5.64
C ALA A 107 1.79 18.65 -6.64
N GLY A 108 1.33 17.84 -7.59
CA GLY A 108 2.21 17.17 -8.56
C GLY A 108 2.97 15.96 -8.00
N TRP A 109 2.75 15.58 -6.74
CA TRP A 109 3.32 14.39 -6.14
C TRP A 109 2.32 13.23 -6.09
N TRP A 110 2.87 12.02 -6.03
CA TRP A 110 2.13 10.77 -5.86
C TRP A 110 2.70 9.93 -4.73
N ILE A 111 2.01 8.85 -4.39
CA ILE A 111 2.53 7.82 -3.49
C ILE A 111 3.60 7.04 -4.24
N SER A 112 4.79 6.95 -3.66
CA SER A 112 5.92 6.25 -4.27
C SER A 112 6.09 4.86 -3.68
N GLU A 113 6.27 3.91 -4.58
CA GLU A 113 6.68 2.53 -4.32
C GLU A 113 8.16 2.39 -3.94
N HIS A 114 8.97 3.45 -4.00
CA HIS A 114 10.41 3.35 -3.69
C HIS A 114 10.73 3.40 -2.19
N GLN A 115 9.74 3.67 -1.34
CA GLN A 115 9.88 3.62 0.11
C GLN A 115 8.86 2.65 0.70
N ALA A 116 9.36 1.59 1.33
CA ALA A 116 8.52 0.57 1.95
C ALA A 116 7.59 1.14 3.02
N LEU A 117 6.37 0.58 3.07
CA LEU A 117 5.40 0.85 4.12
C LEU A 117 5.90 0.29 5.46
N TYR A 118 5.69 1.04 6.54
CA TYR A 118 5.88 0.52 7.89
C TYR A 118 5.00 1.22 8.91
N PHE A 119 4.57 0.48 9.93
CA PHE A 119 3.86 1.04 11.06
C PHE A 119 4.84 1.50 12.14
N SER A 120 4.44 2.51 12.93
CA SER A 120 5.11 2.78 14.21
C SER A 120 5.04 1.56 15.12
N ARG A 121 5.96 1.47 16.09
CA ARG A 121 6.02 0.37 17.05
C ARG A 121 4.71 0.15 17.82
N ASP A 122 3.94 1.20 18.07
CA ASP A 122 2.64 1.13 18.73
C ASP A 122 1.46 0.93 17.76
N GLY A 123 1.72 0.82 16.46
CA GLY A 123 0.74 0.63 15.40
C GLY A 123 -0.14 1.86 15.12
N LYS A 124 0.10 3.01 15.75
CA LYS A 124 -0.78 4.19 15.62
C LYS A 124 -0.50 5.05 14.39
N ARG A 125 0.68 4.91 13.79
CA ARG A 125 1.09 5.65 12.59
C ARG A 125 1.50 4.67 11.52
N LEU A 126 1.20 5.04 10.27
CA LEU A 126 1.66 4.36 9.07
C LEU A 126 2.52 5.35 8.29
N PHE A 127 3.72 4.95 7.95
CA PHE A 127 4.67 5.73 7.16
C PHE A 127 4.73 5.16 5.75
N PHE A 128 4.76 6.06 4.77
CA PHE A 128 4.82 5.76 3.34
C PHE A 128 5.59 6.87 2.62
N GLY A 129 6.15 6.55 1.46
CA GLY A 129 6.86 7.54 0.63
C GLY A 129 5.92 8.30 -0.29
N THR A 130 6.27 9.55 -0.55
CA THR A 130 5.73 10.33 -1.66
C THR A 130 6.88 10.84 -2.51
N ALA A 131 6.62 11.06 -3.79
CA ALA A 131 7.60 11.58 -4.74
C ALA A 131 6.93 12.49 -5.77
N PRO A 132 7.66 13.44 -6.38
CA PRO A 132 7.15 14.15 -7.55
C PRO A 132 6.84 13.14 -8.65
N ARG A 133 5.73 13.35 -9.36
CA ARG A 133 5.39 12.53 -10.52
C ARG A 133 6.41 12.78 -11.63
N PRO A 134 6.84 11.76 -12.39
CA PRO A 134 7.69 11.95 -13.56
C PRO A 134 7.09 12.99 -14.51
N GLY A 135 7.85 14.06 -14.80
CA GLY A 135 7.39 15.16 -15.65
C GLY A 135 6.59 16.26 -14.92
N ALA A 136 6.42 16.18 -13.60
CA ALA A 136 5.89 17.31 -12.83
C ALA A 136 6.88 18.50 -12.86
N PRO A 137 6.40 19.75 -13.00
CA PRO A 137 7.26 20.92 -12.88
C PRO A 137 7.88 20.97 -11.48
N ASP A 138 9.17 21.33 -11.40
CA ASP A 138 9.91 21.40 -10.14
C ASP A 138 9.39 22.58 -9.29
N THR A 139 8.69 22.27 -8.20
CA THR A 139 8.12 23.25 -7.26
C THR A 139 8.95 23.44 -6.00
N SER A 140 10.13 22.80 -5.91
CA SER A 140 11.02 22.86 -4.73
C SER A 140 11.52 24.26 -4.36
N ALA A 141 11.33 25.26 -5.23
CA ALA A 141 11.72 26.65 -5.00
C ALA A 141 10.62 27.56 -4.40
N ALA A 142 9.41 27.05 -4.14
CA ALA A 142 8.25 27.89 -3.80
C ALA A 142 8.02 28.17 -2.30
N GLU A 143 8.82 27.63 -1.38
CA GLU A 143 8.68 27.88 0.07
C GLU A 143 10.00 28.35 0.69
N ILE A 144 10.35 29.62 0.45
CA ILE A 144 11.16 30.38 1.42
C ILE A 144 10.17 31.30 2.14
N PRO A 145 9.86 31.08 3.44
CA PRO A 145 9.08 32.03 4.22
C PRO A 145 9.77 33.40 4.21
N GLU A 146 9.03 34.48 3.90
CA GLU A 146 9.58 35.84 3.81
C GLU A 146 10.04 36.46 5.15
N ASP A 147 10.00 35.72 6.26
CA ASP A 147 10.17 36.24 7.63
C ASP A 147 11.62 36.22 8.17
N GLU A 148 12.64 36.30 7.31
CA GLU A 148 14.03 36.50 7.77
C GLU A 148 14.71 37.73 7.11
N LYS A 149 14.00 38.86 7.04
CA LYS A 149 14.66 40.17 7.00
C LYS A 149 14.84 40.69 8.43
N VAL A 150 15.98 40.38 9.04
CA VAL A 150 16.50 41.18 10.15
C VAL A 150 16.84 42.59 9.63
N VAL A 151 16.19 43.59 10.22
CA VAL A 151 16.44 45.03 10.02
C VAL A 151 17.76 45.43 10.69
#